data_AF-A0A2A5G1L3-F1
#
_entry.id   AF-A0A2A5G1L3-F1
#
_cell.length_a   1.000
_cell.length_b   1.000
_cell.length_c   1.000
_cell.angle_alpha   90.00
_cell.angle_beta   90.00
_cell.angle_gamma   90.00
#
_symmetry.space_group_name_H-M   'P 1'
#
loop_
_entity.id
_entity.type
_entity.pdbx_description
1 polymer ?
#
loop_
_entity_poly.entity_id
_entity_poly.type
_entity_poly.pdbx_seq_one_letter_code
_entity_poly.pdbx_strand_id
1 'polypeptide(L)'
;MAKKPEILKADETQLQIDELTKFATSVELTAPSRRMLLQSIAAMQETLNKLTRELDLIRLPVSFFDPTEPRLIGHFVALALIAQDRRPLQDIGKAYGSGVYAIYYTGQDEPYAPISGTETPVYVGKADPPANAKSLRDQGTKLTDRLNEHRKNIEKVSGIDAADFECRTLAVQSGYQSSAEIHLIRLFKPIWNNETKILFGLGKHGDAATTRANNKSPWDTLHPGRAWAAANPVAKSAEVILREVSDHFLRSQIFDSTEDVFQAFSEGIKQKDLMNPEPNSKG
;
A
#
# COMPACT_ATOMS: atom_id res chain seq x y z
N MET A 1 -41.18 -26.41 31.98
CA MET A 1 -41.33 -24.94 32.14
C MET A 1 -41.57 -24.36 30.75
N ALA A 2 -42.51 -23.43 30.60
CA ALA A 2 -42.75 -22.77 29.30
C ALA A 2 -41.49 -21.99 28.87
N LYS A 3 -41.15 -22.02 27.58
CA LYS A 3 -40.07 -21.19 27.03
C LYS A 3 -40.40 -19.72 27.23
N LYS A 4 -39.38 -18.92 27.50
CA LYS A 4 -39.55 -17.47 27.68
C LYS A 4 -40.00 -16.81 26.35
N PRO A 5 -40.80 -15.74 26.40
CA PRO A 5 -41.31 -15.06 25.20
C PRO A 5 -40.23 -14.66 24.19
N GLU A 6 -39.08 -14.20 24.66
CA GLU A 6 -37.94 -13.80 23.83
C GLU A 6 -37.33 -14.98 23.05
N ILE A 7 -37.30 -16.18 23.66
CA ILE A 7 -36.78 -17.39 23.01
C ILE A 7 -37.77 -17.91 21.96
N LEU A 8 -39.07 -17.80 22.25
CA LEU A 8 -40.12 -18.15 21.28
C LEU A 8 -40.04 -17.27 20.03
N LYS A 9 -39.76 -15.96 20.20
CA LYS A 9 -39.59 -15.06 19.07
C LYS A 9 -38.34 -15.36 18.25
N ALA A 10 -37.24 -15.73 18.90
CA ALA A 10 -36.03 -16.19 18.22
C ALA A 10 -36.28 -17.47 17.41
N ASP A 11 -37.02 -18.43 17.97
CA ASP A 11 -37.42 -19.66 17.28
C ASP A 11 -38.27 -19.35 16.02
N GLU A 12 -39.22 -18.41 16.10
CA GLU A 12 -40.01 -17.95 14.94
C GLU A 12 -39.13 -17.32 13.84
N THR A 13 -38.16 -16.48 14.23
CA THR A 13 -37.21 -15.88 13.27
C THR A 13 -36.33 -16.93 12.61
N GLN A 14 -35.88 -17.94 13.36
CA GLN A 14 -35.09 -19.04 12.82
C GLN A 14 -35.88 -19.83 11.76
N LEU A 15 -37.18 -20.07 12.00
CA LEU A 15 -38.05 -20.74 11.03
C LEU A 15 -38.14 -19.95 9.70
N GLN A 16 -38.25 -18.62 9.77
CA GLN A 16 -38.26 -17.79 8.55
C GLN A 16 -36.92 -17.84 7.80
N ILE A 17 -35.80 -17.91 8.52
CA ILE A 17 -34.47 -18.08 7.92
C ILE A 17 -34.36 -19.44 7.22
N ASP A 18 -34.89 -20.50 7.82
CA ASP A 18 -34.89 -21.85 7.25
C ASP A 18 -35.76 -21.92 5.98
N GLU A 19 -36.92 -21.25 5.98
CA GLU A 19 -37.79 -21.10 4.80
C GLU A 19 -37.08 -20.35 3.66
N LEU A 20 -36.45 -19.22 3.97
CA LEU A 20 -35.66 -18.45 3.01
C LEU A 20 -34.51 -19.28 2.45
N THR A 21 -33.83 -20.05 3.29
CA THR A 21 -32.73 -20.93 2.88
C THR A 21 -33.21 -21.99 1.90
N LYS A 22 -34.33 -22.66 2.20
CA LYS A 22 -34.94 -23.66 1.30
C LYS A 22 -35.37 -23.05 -0.02
N PHE A 23 -35.95 -21.84 -0.01
CA PHE A 23 -36.34 -21.16 -1.24
C PHE A 23 -35.10 -20.77 -2.09
N ALA A 24 -34.11 -20.13 -1.48
CA ALA A 24 -32.91 -19.67 -2.16
C ALA A 24 -32.03 -20.80 -2.73
N THR A 25 -32.11 -22.00 -2.15
CA THR A 25 -31.33 -23.17 -2.59
C THR A 25 -32.07 -24.08 -3.56
N SER A 26 -33.40 -23.94 -3.70
CA SER A 26 -34.23 -24.74 -4.60
C SER A 26 -34.55 -24.07 -5.94
N VAL A 27 -34.27 -22.77 -6.08
CA VAL A 27 -34.58 -21.98 -7.29
C VAL A 27 -33.29 -21.59 -8.03
N GLU A 28 -33.28 -21.71 -9.35
CA GLU A 28 -32.20 -21.13 -10.17
C GLU A 28 -32.32 -19.59 -10.21
N LEU A 29 -31.44 -18.93 -9.45
CA LEU A 29 -31.38 -17.46 -9.41
C LEU A 29 -30.52 -16.90 -10.54
N THR A 30 -31.08 -15.94 -11.28
CA THR A 30 -30.33 -15.09 -12.22
C THR A 30 -29.26 -14.27 -11.48
N ALA A 31 -28.21 -13.82 -12.19
CA ALA A 31 -27.13 -13.04 -11.58
C ALA A 31 -27.62 -11.72 -10.90
N PRO A 32 -28.56 -10.94 -11.47
CA PRO A 32 -29.12 -9.77 -10.80
C PRO A 32 -29.88 -10.12 -9.52
N SER A 33 -30.78 -11.12 -9.57
CA SER A 33 -31.57 -11.55 -8.41
C SER A 33 -30.68 -12.10 -7.29
N ARG A 34 -29.61 -12.83 -7.65
CA ARG A 34 -28.61 -13.31 -6.69
C ARG A 34 -27.88 -12.17 -5.98
N ARG A 35 -27.46 -11.13 -6.72
CA ARG A 35 -26.81 -9.96 -6.14
C ARG A 35 -27.73 -9.23 -5.17
N MET A 36 -29.00 -9.02 -5.55
CA MET A 36 -29.99 -8.38 -4.67
C MET A 36 -30.24 -9.19 -3.40
N LEU A 37 -30.38 -10.52 -3.53
CA LEU A 37 -30.55 -11.41 -2.37
C LEU A 37 -29.35 -11.34 -1.42
N LEU A 38 -28.12 -11.39 -1.94
CA LEU A 38 -26.91 -11.25 -1.12
C LEU A 38 -26.84 -9.90 -0.40
N GLN A 39 -27.27 -8.82 -1.05
CA GLN A 39 -27.31 -7.49 -0.42
C GLN A 39 -28.36 -7.43 0.70
N SER A 40 -29.54 -8.01 0.52
CA SER A 40 -30.56 -8.12 1.57
C SER A 40 -30.08 -8.98 2.74
N ILE A 41 -29.38 -10.09 2.47
CA ILE A 41 -28.80 -10.94 3.52
C ILE A 41 -27.75 -10.16 4.32
N ALA A 42 -26.87 -9.41 3.66
CA ALA A 42 -25.90 -8.56 4.34
C ALA A 42 -26.56 -7.51 5.26
N ALA A 43 -27.65 -6.87 4.80
CA ALA A 43 -28.42 -5.93 5.62
C ALA A 43 -29.09 -6.60 6.84
N MET A 44 -29.60 -7.83 6.68
CA MET A 44 -30.15 -8.62 7.79
C MET A 44 -29.06 -8.99 8.82
N GLN A 45 -27.88 -9.41 8.35
CA GLN A 45 -26.73 -9.69 9.22
C GLN A 45 -26.34 -8.45 10.04
N GLU A 46 -26.30 -7.27 9.42
CA GLU A 46 -26.00 -6.02 10.11
C GLU A 46 -27.04 -5.69 11.19
N THR A 47 -28.32 -5.92 10.90
CA THR A 47 -29.42 -5.72 11.85
C THR A 47 -29.33 -6.69 13.04
N LEU A 48 -29.08 -7.97 12.78
CA LEU A 48 -28.90 -8.98 13.84
C LEU A 48 -27.66 -8.68 14.69
N ASN A 49 -26.55 -8.32 14.07
CA ASN A 49 -25.33 -7.91 14.78
C ASN A 49 -25.56 -6.65 15.63
N LYS A 50 -26.42 -5.73 15.19
CA LYS A 50 -26.82 -4.57 16.01
C LYS A 50 -27.66 -5.01 17.21
N LEU A 51 -28.64 -5.87 17.01
CA LEU A 51 -29.47 -6.42 18.11
C LEU A 51 -28.61 -7.18 19.13
N THR A 52 -27.65 -7.99 18.68
CA THR A 52 -26.69 -8.65 19.56
C THR A 52 -25.93 -7.63 20.42
N ARG A 53 -25.44 -6.55 19.83
CA ARG A 53 -24.75 -5.47 20.55
C ARG A 53 -25.65 -4.74 21.55
N GLU A 54 -26.94 -4.57 21.24
CA GLU A 54 -27.92 -3.94 22.15
C GLU A 54 -28.27 -4.85 23.35
N LEU A 55 -28.30 -6.17 23.14
CA LEU A 55 -28.66 -7.15 24.17
C LEU A 55 -27.46 -7.66 24.98
N ASP A 56 -26.25 -7.57 24.44
CA ASP A 56 -25.03 -7.98 25.14
C ASP A 56 -24.68 -6.96 26.22
N LEU A 57 -25.02 -7.32 27.47
CA LEU A 57 -24.71 -6.52 28.66
C LEU A 57 -23.21 -6.50 28.98
N ILE A 58 -22.43 -7.38 28.36
CA ILE A 58 -20.98 -7.44 28.51
C ILE A 58 -20.36 -6.60 27.39
N ARG A 59 -19.78 -5.45 27.76
CA ARG A 59 -19.15 -4.56 26.79
C ARG A 59 -17.92 -5.24 26.19
N LEU A 60 -17.81 -5.21 24.86
CA LEU A 60 -16.55 -5.47 24.18
C LEU A 60 -15.48 -4.47 24.64
N PRO A 61 -14.19 -4.86 24.65
CA PRO A 61 -13.13 -3.93 24.96
C PRO A 61 -13.12 -2.79 23.93
N VAL A 62 -12.76 -1.58 24.38
CA VAL A 62 -12.70 -0.37 23.54
C VAL A 62 -11.70 -0.51 22.38
N SER A 63 -10.72 -1.41 22.54
CA SER A 63 -9.77 -1.78 21.49
C SER A 63 -9.42 -3.26 21.58
N PHE A 64 -9.06 -3.85 20.45
CA PHE A 64 -8.59 -5.24 20.34
C PHE A 64 -7.37 -5.27 19.42
N PHE A 65 -6.30 -5.94 19.86
CA PHE A 65 -5.05 -6.06 19.11
C PHE A 65 -4.80 -7.52 18.75
N ASP A 66 -4.83 -7.84 17.45
CA ASP A 66 -4.48 -9.18 16.93
C ASP A 66 -3.03 -9.18 16.42
N PRO A 67 -2.06 -9.70 17.18
CA PRO A 67 -0.65 -9.70 16.79
C PRO A 67 -0.37 -10.53 15.53
N THR A 68 -1.30 -11.37 15.08
CA THR A 68 -1.14 -12.23 13.90
C THR A 68 -1.64 -11.57 12.63
N GLU A 69 -2.20 -10.36 12.72
CA GLU A 69 -2.75 -9.66 11.57
C GLU A 69 -1.63 -9.34 10.54
N PRO A 70 -1.72 -9.85 9.29
CA PRO A 70 -0.67 -9.64 8.28
C PRO A 70 -0.40 -8.16 7.94
N ARG A 71 -1.39 -7.31 8.18
CA ARG A 71 -1.28 -5.85 8.00
C ARG A 71 -0.32 -5.24 9.02
N LEU A 72 -0.35 -5.68 10.28
CA LEU A 72 0.52 -5.17 11.34
C LEU A 72 1.98 -5.52 11.08
N ILE A 73 2.26 -6.73 10.57
CA ILE A 73 3.64 -7.08 10.22
C ILE A 73 4.20 -6.14 9.14
N GLY A 74 3.39 -5.77 8.15
CA GLY A 74 3.77 -4.75 7.17
C GLY A 74 4.10 -3.41 7.81
N HIS A 75 3.35 -2.99 8.83
CA HIS A 75 3.63 -1.75 9.58
C HIS A 75 4.96 -1.85 10.33
N PHE A 76 5.21 -2.94 11.07
CA PHE A 76 6.46 -3.09 11.84
C PHE A 76 7.69 -3.10 10.94
N VAL A 77 7.62 -3.77 9.79
CA VAL A 77 8.71 -3.75 8.82
C VAL A 77 8.90 -2.36 8.23
N ALA A 78 7.83 -1.61 7.95
CA ALA A 78 7.91 -0.24 7.48
C ALA A 78 8.57 0.69 8.53
N LEU A 79 8.18 0.58 9.80
CA LEU A 79 8.80 1.30 10.92
C LEU A 79 10.29 0.96 11.05
N ALA A 80 10.63 -0.33 10.99
CA ALA A 80 12.01 -0.79 11.06
C ALA A 80 12.86 -0.27 9.89
N LEU A 81 12.26 -0.13 8.69
CA LEU A 81 12.93 0.48 7.54
C LEU A 81 13.22 1.95 7.83
N ILE A 82 12.22 2.74 8.28
CA ILE A 82 12.38 4.17 8.58
C ILE A 82 13.42 4.42 9.69
N ALA A 83 13.53 3.50 10.64
CA ALA A 83 14.56 3.56 11.69
C ALA A 83 15.99 3.30 11.18
N GLN A 84 16.19 2.86 9.93
CA GLN A 84 17.53 2.71 9.37
C GLN A 84 18.11 4.05 8.94
N ASP A 85 19.43 4.20 9.04
CA ASP A 85 20.11 5.36 8.49
C ASP A 85 19.99 5.40 6.96
N ARG A 86 19.85 6.61 6.42
CA ARG A 86 19.95 6.86 4.99
C ARG A 86 21.39 6.68 4.53
N ARG A 87 21.55 6.22 3.31
CA ARG A 87 22.86 6.08 2.66
C ARG A 87 22.79 6.60 1.23
N PRO A 88 23.86 7.18 0.69
CA PRO A 88 23.92 7.60 -0.70
C PRO A 88 23.56 6.45 -1.65
N LEU A 89 22.71 6.72 -2.65
CA LEU A 89 22.32 5.72 -3.64
C LEU A 89 23.51 5.27 -4.50
N GLN A 90 24.51 6.14 -4.66
CA GLN A 90 25.75 5.85 -5.39
C GLN A 90 26.63 4.77 -4.71
N ASP A 91 26.56 4.64 -3.38
CA ASP A 91 27.50 3.84 -2.58
C ASP A 91 26.92 2.48 -2.15
N ILE A 92 26.01 1.92 -2.94
CA ILE A 92 25.39 0.62 -2.62
C ILE A 92 26.35 -0.53 -2.90
N GLY A 93 27.08 -0.93 -1.86
CA GLY A 93 27.84 -2.17 -1.83
C GLY A 93 26.94 -3.41 -1.93
N LYS A 94 27.51 -4.53 -2.39
CA LYS A 94 26.79 -5.81 -2.44
C LYS A 94 26.50 -6.33 -1.04
N ALA A 95 25.25 -6.73 -0.81
CA ALA A 95 24.83 -7.34 0.44
C ALA A 95 23.80 -8.44 0.16
N TYR A 96 23.82 -9.50 0.95
CA TYR A 96 22.79 -10.53 0.91
C TYR A 96 21.48 -9.99 1.48
N GLY A 97 20.37 -10.31 0.82
CA GLY A 97 19.03 -9.97 1.26
C GLY A 97 18.06 -9.65 0.12
N SER A 98 16.81 -10.00 0.38
CA SER A 98 15.61 -9.54 -0.30
C SER A 98 14.77 -8.76 0.71
N GLY A 99 13.92 -7.85 0.24
CA GLY A 99 13.14 -7.04 1.18
C GLY A 99 12.61 -5.75 0.58
N VAL A 100 12.62 -4.69 1.37
CA VAL A 100 12.01 -3.40 1.06
C VAL A 100 13.05 -2.28 1.07
N TYR A 101 12.84 -1.26 0.25
CA TYR A 101 13.68 -0.07 0.19
C TYR A 101 12.83 1.17 -0.11
N ALA A 102 13.38 2.32 0.25
CA ALA A 102 12.85 3.63 -0.07
C ALA A 102 13.98 4.51 -0.60
N ILE A 103 13.70 5.31 -1.63
CA ILE A 103 14.62 6.27 -2.26
C ILE A 103 14.15 7.67 -1.92
N TYR A 104 15.08 8.52 -1.51
CA TYR A 104 14.85 9.89 -1.07
C TYR A 104 15.64 10.84 -1.96
N TYR A 105 15.13 12.05 -2.15
CA TYR A 105 15.79 13.09 -2.93
C TYR A 105 16.41 14.14 -2.00
N THR A 106 17.59 14.62 -2.35
CA THR A 106 18.36 15.62 -1.60
C THR A 106 18.89 16.77 -2.48
N GLY A 107 18.62 16.73 -3.79
CA GLY A 107 19.03 17.75 -4.74
C GLY A 107 18.14 19.00 -4.75
N GLN A 108 18.27 19.81 -5.80
CA GLN A 108 17.61 21.13 -5.90
C GLN A 108 16.66 21.27 -7.11
N ASP A 109 16.38 20.19 -7.83
CA ASP A 109 15.51 20.23 -9.01
C ASP A 109 14.07 20.59 -8.61
N GLU A 110 13.51 21.57 -9.32
CA GLU A 110 12.18 22.15 -9.08
C GLU A 110 11.06 21.12 -8.85
N PRO A 111 10.89 20.04 -9.65
CA PRO A 111 9.80 19.08 -9.43
C PRO A 111 9.88 18.31 -8.12
N TYR A 112 11.02 18.32 -7.43
CA TYR A 112 11.24 17.56 -6.19
C TYR A 112 11.59 18.43 -4.99
N ALA A 113 11.73 19.74 -5.19
CA ALA A 113 12.07 20.69 -4.13
C ALA A 113 11.22 20.51 -2.86
N PRO A 114 9.89 20.26 -2.91
CA PRO A 114 9.08 20.09 -1.69
C PRO A 114 9.49 18.90 -0.80
N ILE A 115 10.09 17.85 -1.35
CA ILE A 115 10.50 16.66 -0.60
C ILE A 115 12.01 16.57 -0.39
N SER A 116 12.78 17.52 -0.93
CA SER A 116 14.24 17.51 -0.84
C SER A 116 14.70 17.61 0.61
N GLY A 117 15.52 16.65 1.04
CA GLY A 117 16.05 16.58 2.41
C GLY A 117 15.02 16.19 3.48
N THR A 118 13.78 15.90 3.09
CA THR A 118 12.71 15.48 4.01
C THR A 118 12.69 13.96 4.19
N GLU A 119 11.85 13.48 5.12
CA GLU A 119 11.48 12.08 5.37
C GLU A 119 10.47 11.47 4.40
N THR A 120 10.17 12.18 3.31
CA THR A 120 9.26 11.73 2.25
C THR A 120 10.02 11.09 1.10
N PRO A 121 9.89 9.77 0.86
CA PRO A 121 10.54 9.11 -0.26
C PRO A 121 9.91 9.50 -1.59
N VAL A 122 10.75 9.63 -2.62
CA VAL A 122 10.29 9.83 -4.01
C VAL A 122 9.83 8.50 -4.62
N TYR A 123 10.38 7.38 -4.15
CA TYR A 123 10.03 6.03 -4.58
C TYR A 123 10.16 5.01 -3.45
N VAL A 124 9.26 4.05 -3.41
CA VAL A 124 9.31 2.87 -2.54
C VAL A 124 9.22 1.63 -3.40
N GLY A 125 10.00 0.60 -3.07
CA GLY A 125 9.89 -0.67 -3.75
C GLY A 125 10.34 -1.85 -2.92
N LYS A 126 10.10 -3.04 -3.48
CA LYS A 126 10.61 -4.30 -2.96
C LYS A 126 11.56 -5.02 -3.93
N ALA A 127 12.30 -5.98 -3.38
CA ALA A 127 13.02 -6.99 -4.13
C ALA A 127 12.61 -8.35 -3.58
N ASP A 128 12.01 -9.20 -4.43
CA ASP A 128 11.52 -10.51 -3.99
C ASP A 128 12.65 -11.55 -3.89
N PRO A 129 12.60 -12.43 -2.88
CA PRO A 129 13.51 -13.57 -2.80
C PRO A 129 13.22 -14.60 -3.88
N PRO A 130 14.19 -15.47 -4.20
CA PRO A 130 13.92 -16.75 -4.86
C PRO A 130 12.88 -17.57 -4.07
N ALA A 131 12.04 -18.34 -4.77
CA ALA A 131 10.88 -19.04 -4.19
C ALA A 131 11.20 -19.94 -2.97
N ASN A 132 12.41 -20.52 -2.92
CA ASN A 132 12.82 -21.47 -1.88
C ASN A 132 13.85 -20.89 -0.89
N ALA A 133 14.03 -19.57 -0.85
CA ALA A 133 15.03 -18.95 0.01
C ALA A 133 14.62 -19.02 1.50
N LYS A 134 15.45 -19.69 2.31
CA LYS A 134 15.23 -19.90 3.76
C LYS A 134 16.18 -19.08 4.63
N SER A 135 17.32 -18.68 4.08
CA SER A 135 18.31 -17.82 4.75
C SER A 135 18.61 -16.56 3.92
N LEU A 136 19.21 -15.55 4.54
CA LEU A 136 19.68 -14.34 3.82
C LEU A 136 20.63 -14.69 2.66
N ARG A 137 21.48 -15.71 2.82
CA ARG A 137 22.37 -16.15 1.75
C ARG A 137 21.61 -16.74 0.57
N ASP A 138 20.56 -17.53 0.84
CA ASP A 138 19.70 -18.10 -0.22
C ASP A 138 18.91 -17.02 -0.95
N GLN A 139 18.63 -15.89 -0.29
CA GLN A 139 17.98 -14.74 -0.92
C GLN A 139 18.89 -14.07 -1.97
N GLY A 140 20.22 -14.26 -1.90
CA GLY A 140 21.16 -13.61 -2.82
C GLY A 140 21.22 -12.09 -2.63
N THR A 141 21.67 -11.35 -3.64
CA THR A 141 21.92 -9.89 -3.58
C THR A 141 20.73 -9.04 -4.05
N LYS A 142 19.50 -9.55 -3.93
CA LYS A 142 18.31 -9.03 -4.63
C LYS A 142 18.04 -7.55 -4.36
N LEU A 143 18.13 -7.10 -3.11
CA LEU A 143 17.95 -5.68 -2.76
C LEU A 143 18.99 -4.79 -3.44
N THR A 144 20.26 -5.13 -3.28
CA THR A 144 21.36 -4.32 -3.81
C THR A 144 21.41 -4.34 -5.34
N ASP A 145 21.01 -5.45 -5.96
CA ASP A 145 20.90 -5.55 -7.42
C ASP A 145 19.78 -4.65 -7.94
N ARG A 146 18.62 -4.65 -7.26
CA ARG A 146 17.47 -3.83 -7.65
C ARG A 146 17.73 -2.33 -7.49
N LEU A 147 18.38 -1.92 -6.40
CA LEU A 147 18.75 -0.51 -6.23
C LEU A 147 19.83 -0.08 -7.21
N ASN A 148 20.81 -0.94 -7.52
CA ASN A 148 21.80 -0.66 -8.55
C ASN A 148 21.18 -0.51 -9.94
N GLU A 149 20.10 -1.24 -10.22
CA GLU A 149 19.31 -1.06 -11.45
C GLU A 149 18.67 0.33 -11.50
N HIS A 150 18.04 0.77 -10.40
CA HIS A 150 17.47 2.12 -10.30
C HIS A 150 18.53 3.21 -10.44
N ARG A 151 19.66 3.09 -9.74
CA ARG A 151 20.81 4.00 -9.89
C ARG A 151 21.24 4.11 -11.35
N LYS A 152 21.45 2.98 -12.04
CA LYS A 152 21.82 2.95 -13.46
C LYS A 152 20.76 3.54 -14.38
N ASN A 153 19.49 3.53 -14.00
CA ASN A 153 18.42 4.16 -14.78
C ASN A 153 18.44 5.68 -14.60
N ILE A 154 18.71 6.18 -13.39
CA ILE A 154 18.89 7.59 -13.08
C ILE A 154 20.14 8.14 -13.81
N GLU A 155 21.25 7.41 -13.80
CA GLU A 155 22.49 7.80 -14.51
C GLU A 155 22.35 7.91 -16.04
N LYS A 156 21.29 7.36 -16.62
CA LYS A 156 21.05 7.36 -18.07
C LYS A 156 20.19 8.52 -18.54
N VAL A 157 19.64 9.33 -17.64
CA VAL A 157 18.68 10.38 -17.98
C VAL A 157 19.21 11.75 -17.65
N SER A 158 18.69 12.76 -18.34
CA SER A 158 18.97 14.16 -18.03
C SER A 158 18.00 14.70 -16.99
N GLY A 159 18.44 15.70 -16.22
CA GLY A 159 17.59 16.47 -15.30
C GLY A 159 17.53 15.94 -13.88
N ILE A 160 18.29 14.88 -13.56
CA ILE A 160 18.53 14.35 -12.20
C ILE A 160 19.91 13.71 -12.14
N ASP A 161 20.58 13.77 -10.99
CA ASP A 161 21.86 13.08 -10.73
C ASP A 161 21.68 12.01 -9.64
N ALA A 162 22.31 10.85 -9.78
CA ALA A 162 22.30 9.81 -8.76
C ALA A 162 22.92 10.25 -7.42
N ALA A 163 23.80 11.26 -7.44
CA ALA A 163 24.38 11.88 -6.24
C ALA A 163 23.34 12.61 -5.37
N ASP A 164 22.21 13.03 -5.96
CA ASP A 164 21.11 13.73 -5.29
C ASP A 164 20.08 12.77 -4.68
N PHE A 165 20.42 11.48 -4.57
CA PHE A 165 19.53 10.47 -3.99
C PHE A 165 20.20 9.68 -2.87
N GLU A 166 19.39 9.43 -1.84
CA GLU A 166 19.71 8.53 -0.76
C GLU A 166 18.71 7.37 -0.74
N CYS A 167 19.04 6.30 -0.02
CA CYS A 167 18.13 5.19 0.19
C CYS A 167 18.21 4.63 1.61
N ARG A 168 17.08 4.04 2.02
CA ARG A 168 17.02 3.08 3.12
C ARG A 168 16.73 1.71 2.56
N THR A 169 17.31 0.69 3.17
CA THR A 169 17.14 -0.69 2.76
C THR A 169 16.97 -1.58 3.99
N LEU A 170 16.03 -2.52 3.93
CA LEU A 170 15.84 -3.50 4.97
C LEU A 170 15.63 -4.88 4.36
N ALA A 171 16.58 -5.78 4.59
CA ALA A 171 16.43 -7.19 4.29
C ALA A 171 15.45 -7.81 5.28
N VAL A 172 14.51 -8.62 4.79
CA VAL A 172 13.46 -9.25 5.59
C VAL A 172 13.32 -10.72 5.24
N GLN A 173 12.70 -11.48 6.14
CA GLN A 173 12.33 -12.85 5.84
C GLN A 173 11.30 -12.91 4.71
N SER A 174 11.41 -13.94 3.88
CA SER A 174 10.56 -14.15 2.70
C SER A 174 9.07 -14.10 3.07
N GLY A 175 8.33 -13.23 2.40
CA GLY A 175 6.88 -13.07 2.59
C GLY A 175 6.48 -11.72 3.21
N TYR A 176 7.40 -11.03 3.87
CA TYR A 176 7.09 -9.76 4.55
C TYR A 176 7.28 -8.52 3.68
N GLN A 177 8.07 -8.61 2.61
CA GLN A 177 8.43 -7.47 1.77
C GLN A 177 7.23 -6.80 1.08
N SER A 178 6.24 -7.59 0.64
CA SER A 178 5.06 -7.08 -0.07
C SER A 178 4.13 -6.29 0.84
N SER A 179 3.90 -6.76 2.06
CA SER A 179 3.05 -6.05 3.03
C SER A 179 3.68 -4.70 3.41
N ALA A 180 5.00 -4.68 3.61
CA ALA A 180 5.76 -3.47 3.91
C ALA A 180 5.72 -2.44 2.77
N GLU A 181 5.99 -2.87 1.53
CA GLU A 181 5.92 -2.00 0.35
C GLU A 181 4.54 -1.36 0.20
N ILE A 182 3.47 -2.18 0.26
CA ILE A 182 2.09 -1.68 0.17
C ILE A 182 1.82 -0.64 1.25
N HIS A 183 2.30 -0.89 2.47
CA HIS A 183 2.08 0.01 3.58
C HIS A 183 2.80 1.34 3.41
N LEU A 184 4.10 1.31 3.06
CA LEU A 184 4.90 2.50 2.80
C LEU A 184 4.35 3.32 1.63
N ILE A 185 3.91 2.68 0.54
CA ILE A 185 3.29 3.38 -0.58
C ILE A 185 1.98 4.06 -0.16
N ARG A 186 1.17 3.42 0.68
CA ARG A 186 -0.08 4.03 1.19
C ARG A 186 0.19 5.23 2.08
N LEU A 187 1.23 5.16 2.92
CA LEU A 187 1.60 6.24 3.83
C LEU A 187 2.16 7.44 3.07
N PHE A 188 3.22 7.21 2.29
CA PHE A 188 3.99 8.29 1.67
C PHE A 188 3.45 8.74 0.31
N LYS A 189 2.68 7.89 -0.36
CA LYS A 189 2.20 8.10 -1.74
C LYS A 189 3.31 8.62 -2.69
N PRO A 190 4.44 7.91 -2.83
CA PRO A 190 5.60 8.44 -3.56
C PRO A 190 5.28 8.70 -5.03
N ILE A 191 5.70 9.86 -5.56
CA ILE A 191 5.30 10.29 -6.90
C ILE A 191 5.83 9.40 -8.03
N TRP A 192 6.94 8.67 -7.83
CA TRP A 192 7.47 7.73 -8.83
C TRP A 192 6.81 6.34 -8.81
N ASN A 193 6.00 6.05 -7.80
CA ASN A 193 5.26 4.80 -7.70
C ASN A 193 4.07 4.76 -8.67
N ASN A 194 3.76 3.58 -9.20
CA ASN A 194 2.67 3.41 -10.16
C ASN A 194 1.30 3.66 -9.54
N GLU A 195 1.19 3.53 -8.23
CA GLU A 195 -0.03 3.70 -7.44
C GLU A 195 -0.53 5.14 -7.45
N THR A 196 0.36 6.13 -7.58
CA THR A 196 -0.03 7.55 -7.63
C THR A 196 -0.51 7.98 -9.01
N LYS A 197 -0.08 7.27 -10.08
CA LYS A 197 -0.39 7.59 -11.49
C LYS A 197 0.11 8.96 -11.98
N ILE A 198 1.05 9.57 -11.24
CA ILE A 198 1.61 10.89 -11.55
C ILE A 198 2.89 10.73 -12.39
N LEU A 199 4.00 10.35 -11.75
CA LEU A 199 5.35 10.33 -12.34
C LEU A 199 5.93 8.90 -12.36
N PHE A 200 5.11 7.91 -12.72
CA PHE A 200 5.52 6.51 -12.73
C PHE A 200 6.40 6.15 -13.93
N GLY A 201 7.25 5.13 -13.78
CA GLY A 201 7.99 4.55 -14.90
C GLY A 201 9.44 4.15 -14.62
N LEU A 202 10.01 4.52 -13.47
CA LEU A 202 11.37 4.17 -13.09
C LEU A 202 11.62 2.65 -13.19
N GLY A 203 10.75 1.84 -12.57
CA GLY A 203 10.90 0.37 -12.51
C GLY A 203 10.52 -0.40 -13.79
N LYS A 204 10.20 0.29 -14.90
CA LYS A 204 9.96 -0.36 -16.19
C LYS A 204 11.26 -0.85 -16.80
N HIS A 205 11.25 -2.11 -17.22
CA HIS A 205 12.31 -2.69 -18.05
C HIS A 205 11.97 -2.48 -19.52
N GLY A 206 12.99 -2.26 -20.33
CA GLY A 206 12.83 -2.31 -21.78
C GLY A 206 12.52 -3.74 -22.19
N ASP A 207 11.25 -4.07 -22.38
CA ASP A 207 10.86 -5.33 -23.01
C ASP A 207 11.43 -5.39 -24.43
N ALA A 208 11.70 -6.60 -24.91
CA ALA A 208 12.22 -6.84 -26.25
C ALA A 208 11.43 -6.08 -27.32
N ALA A 209 12.10 -5.72 -28.41
CA ALA A 209 11.67 -4.80 -29.48
C ALA A 209 10.33 -5.11 -30.20
N THR A 210 9.55 -6.10 -29.75
CA THR A 210 8.25 -6.53 -30.27
C THR A 210 7.05 -5.92 -29.54
N THR A 211 7.20 -5.29 -28.37
CA THR A 211 6.10 -4.63 -27.62
C THR A 211 5.93 -3.13 -27.95
N ARG A 212 6.17 -2.73 -29.21
CA ARG A 212 6.20 -1.34 -29.75
C ARG A 212 4.91 -0.51 -29.61
N ALA A 213 3.93 -0.93 -28.81
CA ALA A 213 2.66 -0.24 -28.62
C ALA A 213 2.56 0.52 -27.28
N ASN A 214 3.59 0.46 -26.42
CA ASN A 214 3.53 1.12 -25.12
C ASN A 214 3.95 2.59 -25.21
N ASN A 215 3.09 3.48 -24.70
CA ASN A 215 3.42 4.89 -24.55
C ASN A 215 4.64 5.09 -23.63
N LYS A 216 5.41 6.15 -23.89
CA LYS A 216 6.47 6.67 -23.03
C LYS A 216 5.87 6.95 -21.64
N SER A 217 6.55 6.48 -20.59
CA SER A 217 6.07 6.69 -19.22
C SER A 217 6.19 8.16 -18.83
N PRO A 218 5.38 8.68 -17.89
CA PRO A 218 5.58 10.03 -17.36
C PRO A 218 7.00 10.29 -16.85
N TRP A 219 7.62 9.30 -16.20
CA TRP A 219 9.01 9.40 -15.74
C TRP A 219 9.98 9.58 -16.92
N ASP A 220 9.82 8.82 -18.01
CA ASP A 220 10.65 8.97 -19.23
C ASP A 220 10.37 10.25 -20.01
N THR A 221 9.16 10.82 -19.88
CA THR A 221 8.85 12.12 -20.48
C THR A 221 9.58 13.24 -19.75
N LEU A 222 9.62 13.20 -18.41
CA LEU A 222 10.27 14.23 -17.60
C LEU A 222 11.80 14.07 -17.57
N HIS A 223 12.28 12.82 -17.59
CA HIS A 223 13.71 12.47 -17.58
C HIS A 223 14.09 11.71 -18.86
N PRO A 224 14.33 12.40 -19.99
CA PRO A 224 14.72 11.74 -21.22
C PRO A 224 16.14 11.18 -21.14
N GLY A 225 16.41 10.06 -21.82
CA GLY A 225 17.75 9.50 -21.97
C GLY A 225 17.81 7.97 -22.10
N ARG A 226 16.78 7.25 -21.59
CA ARG A 226 16.67 5.81 -21.80
C ARG A 226 16.36 5.50 -23.27
N ALA A 227 17.33 4.90 -23.97
CA ALA A 227 17.25 4.66 -25.42
C ALA A 227 15.98 3.93 -25.88
N TRP A 228 15.51 2.95 -25.11
CA TRP A 228 14.29 2.19 -25.44
C TRP A 228 13.00 3.03 -25.37
N ALA A 229 12.99 4.10 -24.58
CA ALA A 229 11.83 4.98 -24.42
C ALA A 229 11.79 6.10 -25.46
N ALA A 230 12.93 6.41 -26.11
CA ALA A 230 13.07 7.58 -26.98
C ALA A 230 12.04 7.62 -28.12
N ALA A 231 11.79 6.46 -28.75
CA ALA A 231 10.88 6.32 -29.89
C ALA A 231 9.40 6.14 -29.51
N ASN A 232 9.08 6.01 -28.21
CA ASN A 232 7.71 5.77 -27.78
C ASN A 232 6.88 7.07 -27.78
N PRO A 233 5.60 7.02 -28.17
CA PRO A 233 4.72 8.19 -28.16
C PRO A 233 4.50 8.70 -26.74
N VAL A 234 4.45 10.02 -26.58
CA VAL A 234 4.23 10.70 -25.29
C VAL A 234 2.73 10.66 -24.96
N ALA A 235 2.35 10.00 -23.86
CA ALA A 235 0.95 9.98 -23.41
C ALA A 235 0.54 11.21 -22.59
N LYS A 236 1.49 11.81 -21.86
CA LYS A 236 1.26 12.93 -20.96
C LYS A 236 2.43 13.91 -21.12
N SER A 237 2.15 15.20 -21.36
CA SER A 237 3.18 16.22 -21.56
C SER A 237 3.89 16.57 -20.25
N ALA A 238 5.08 17.16 -20.35
CA ALA A 238 5.85 17.58 -19.18
C ALA A 238 5.07 18.60 -18.32
N GLU A 239 4.35 19.55 -18.92
CA GLU A 239 3.58 20.55 -18.19
C GLU A 239 2.45 19.91 -17.36
N VAL A 240 1.75 18.91 -17.92
CA VAL A 240 0.70 18.19 -17.20
C VAL A 240 1.28 17.40 -16.04
N ILE A 241 2.43 16.75 -16.25
CA ILE A 241 3.14 16.00 -15.19
C ILE A 241 3.54 16.93 -14.05
N LEU A 242 4.20 18.06 -14.36
CA LEU A 242 4.66 19.03 -13.36
C LEU A 242 3.49 19.60 -12.55
N ARG A 243 2.37 19.91 -13.20
CA ARG A 243 1.16 20.36 -12.50
C ARG A 243 0.63 19.30 -11.53
N GLU A 244 0.53 18.04 -11.96
CA GLU A 244 0.06 16.96 -11.09
C GLU A 244 1.02 16.66 -9.92
N VAL A 245 2.33 16.79 -10.13
CA VAL A 245 3.34 16.69 -9.06
C VAL A 245 3.13 17.81 -8.04
N SER A 246 2.96 19.05 -8.50
CA SER A 246 2.67 20.20 -7.63
C SER A 246 1.36 20.02 -6.84
N ASP A 247 0.27 19.65 -7.52
CA ASP A 247 -1.03 19.37 -6.90
C ASP A 247 -0.94 18.25 -5.85
N HIS A 248 -0.09 17.26 -6.09
CA HIS A 248 0.12 16.15 -5.17
C HIS A 248 0.81 16.60 -3.89
N PHE A 249 1.85 17.42 -3.97
CA PHE A 249 2.55 17.94 -2.80
C PHE A 249 1.72 18.95 -2.00
N LEU A 250 0.80 19.67 -2.65
CA LEU A 250 -0.15 20.54 -1.94
C LEU A 250 -1.19 19.77 -1.10
N ARG A 251 -1.46 18.51 -1.43
CA ARG A 251 -2.53 17.71 -0.81
C ARG A 251 -2.00 16.57 0.06
N SER A 252 -0.76 16.15 -0.15
CA SER A 252 -0.16 15.02 0.54
C SER A 252 0.67 15.51 1.72
N GLN A 253 0.72 14.70 2.77
CA GLN A 253 1.58 14.98 3.90
C GLN A 253 3.05 14.80 3.48
N ILE A 254 3.84 15.84 3.68
CA ILE A 254 5.29 15.79 3.62
C ILE A 254 5.77 15.57 5.05
N PHE A 255 6.61 14.56 5.22
CA PHE A 255 7.21 14.23 6.50
C PHE A 255 8.59 14.86 6.55
N ASP A 256 8.83 15.81 7.44
CA ASP A 256 10.13 16.50 7.52
C ASP A 256 11.13 15.73 8.38
N SER A 257 10.63 14.99 9.37
CA SER A 257 11.45 14.22 10.33
C SER A 257 10.94 12.80 10.53
N THR A 258 11.80 11.93 11.08
CA THR A 258 11.42 10.54 11.37
C THR A 258 10.35 10.49 12.45
N GLU A 259 10.31 11.48 13.34
CA GLU A 259 9.27 11.62 14.35
C GLU A 259 7.89 11.86 13.72
N ASP A 260 7.79 12.73 12.71
CA ASP A 260 6.53 12.97 12.00
C ASP A 260 5.98 11.67 11.39
N VAL A 261 6.90 10.87 10.83
CA VAL A 261 6.58 9.56 10.30
C VAL A 261 6.06 8.66 11.41
N PHE A 262 6.79 8.51 12.53
CA PHE A 262 6.39 7.66 13.66
C PHE A 262 5.06 8.08 14.29
N GLN A 263 4.76 9.38 14.36
CA GLN A 263 3.49 9.89 14.84
C GLN A 263 2.34 9.49 13.91
N ALA A 264 2.47 9.71 12.60
CA ALA A 264 1.46 9.30 11.63
C ALA A 264 1.23 7.77 11.64
N PHE A 265 2.29 6.99 11.85
CA PHE A 265 2.18 5.55 12.06
C PHE A 265 1.37 5.20 13.32
N SER A 266 1.68 5.85 14.44
CA SER A 266 1.02 5.59 15.73
C SER A 266 -0.47 5.94 15.70
N GLU A 267 -0.85 7.04 15.03
CA GLU A 267 -2.23 7.42 14.80
C GLU A 267 -2.97 6.38 13.93
N GLY A 268 -2.31 5.89 12.88
CA GLY A 268 -2.87 4.88 11.98
C GLY A 268 -3.16 3.53 12.63
N ILE A 269 -2.38 3.14 13.65
CA ILE A 269 -2.64 1.94 14.46
C ILE A 269 -3.84 2.19 15.38
N LYS A 270 -3.83 3.30 16.15
CA LYS A 270 -4.93 3.66 17.06
C LYS A 270 -6.29 3.71 16.37
N GLN A 271 -6.36 4.27 15.16
CA GLN A 271 -7.62 4.38 14.41
C GLN A 271 -8.17 3.02 13.94
N LYS A 272 -7.31 2.03 13.68
CA LYS A 272 -7.72 0.70 13.21
C LYS A 272 -8.07 -0.25 14.34
N ASP A 273 -7.44 -0.08 15.50
CA ASP A 273 -7.71 -0.88 16.69
C ASP A 273 -8.98 -0.42 17.43
N LEU A 274 -9.49 0.79 17.12
CA LEU A 274 -10.81 1.23 17.53
C LEU A 274 -11.87 0.45 16.75
N MET A 275 -12.55 -0.46 17.45
CA MET A 275 -13.84 -0.97 16.99
C MET A 275 -14.77 0.24 16.86
N ASN A 276 -15.27 0.51 15.65
CA ASN A 276 -16.11 1.66 15.29
C ASN A 276 -16.91 2.19 16.50
N PRO A 277 -16.59 3.37 17.06
CA PRO A 277 -17.36 3.89 18.16
C PRO A 277 -18.76 4.20 17.64
N GLU A 278 -19.76 3.51 18.17
CA GLU A 278 -21.17 3.85 17.95
C GLU A 278 -21.36 5.36 18.19
N PRO A 279 -22.17 6.05 17.38
CA PRO A 279 -22.49 7.45 17.63
C PRO A 279 -23.18 7.55 18.99
N ASN A 280 -22.59 8.32 19.91
CA ASN A 280 -23.21 8.68 21.19
C ASN A 280 -24.63 9.20 20.93
N SER A 281 -25.64 8.38 21.23
CA SER A 281 -27.01 8.85 21.40
C SER A 281 -27.01 9.70 22.68
N LYS A 282 -26.98 11.03 22.50
CA LYS A 282 -27.30 11.96 23.59
C LYS A 282 -28.74 11.68 24.04
N GLY A 283 -28.91 11.49 25.35
CA GLY A 283 -30.21 11.49 26.01
C GLY A 283 -30.83 12.88 26.12
#